data_AF-A0A922WPK9-F1
#
_entry.id   AF-A0A922WPK9-F1
#
_cell.length_a   1.000
_cell.length_b   1.000
_cell.length_c   1.000
_cell.angle_alpha   90.00
_cell.angle_beta   90.00
_cell.angle_gamma   90.00
#
_symmetry.space_group_name_H-M   'P 1'
#
loop_
_entity.id
_entity.type
_entity.pdbx_description
1 polymer ?
#
loop_
_entity_poly.entity_id
_entity_poly.type
_entity_poly.pdbx_seq_one_letter_code
_entity_poly.pdbx_strand_id
1 'polypeptide(L)'
;MKGLLKMSNASAASLRDVLAMLGWLPGDRHVISVTPAGAGNMNLVERVTLDNQATVILKRARAWVEKYPHIPAPIERAEVEAAFYAAVADSAAGRAMPRHLAFSKEYAANLIADLGGGTDGMIAYAGQKITDDALDAIADWLRALHDIEGPFDDILTNTAMRTLNAFHIFNYPLNLHNGLDLDAITPGLQHLAEGLKRDDGFVAAVKAIGQRYLGSEAGVLLHGDLYPGSWLTTKEGVFVIDPEFCWIGPREWDVGVLAAHLRLSGQPENSTERLIKRYGIALDRQLLNQIIGIEIMRRLIGVAQLPLQIGLEDKAMMLADARDLVLGTTK
;
A
#
# COMPACT_ATOMS: atom_id res chain seq x y z
N MET A 1 27.41 22.47 4.85
CA MET A 1 27.65 21.30 5.73
C MET A 1 27.17 21.62 7.14
N LYS A 2 25.88 21.39 7.43
CA LYS A 2 25.35 21.34 8.79
C LYS A 2 24.77 19.94 8.95
N GLY A 3 25.16 19.28 10.03
CA GLY A 3 25.15 17.83 10.18
C GLY A 3 23.77 17.21 10.03
N LEU A 4 23.72 16.15 9.23
CA LEU A 4 22.78 15.05 9.42
C LEU A 4 22.90 14.62 10.89
N LEU A 5 21.93 15.02 11.71
CA LEU A 5 21.63 14.31 12.95
C LEU A 5 21.26 12.88 12.54
N LYS A 6 22.22 11.96 12.69
CA LYS A 6 21.92 10.55 12.88
C LYS A 6 20.97 10.49 14.07
N MET A 7 19.66 10.41 13.81
CA MET A 7 18.68 10.04 14.82
C MET A 7 18.90 8.57 15.15
N SER A 8 19.92 8.34 15.99
CA SER A 8 20.13 7.08 16.69
C SER A 8 18.89 6.75 17.50
N ASN A 9 18.49 5.48 17.49
CA ASN A 9 17.55 4.84 18.43
C ASN A 9 17.43 5.62 19.75
N ALA A 10 16.38 6.42 19.91
CA ALA A 10 16.20 7.25 21.10
C ALA A 10 14.80 7.06 21.68
N SER A 11 14.84 6.64 22.93
CA SER A 11 13.77 6.48 23.90
C SER A 11 12.65 7.53 23.83
N ALA A 12 11.54 7.20 24.49
CA ALA A 12 10.37 8.04 24.75
C ALA A 12 10.67 9.47 25.27
N ALA A 13 11.92 9.77 25.65
CA ALA A 13 12.38 11.12 25.98
C ALA A 13 12.55 12.05 24.76
N SER A 14 12.69 11.53 23.52
CA SER A 14 12.86 12.35 22.31
C SER A 14 11.56 12.76 21.60
N LEU A 15 10.40 12.30 22.09
CA LEU A 15 9.09 12.50 21.43
C LEU A 15 8.17 13.52 22.10
N ARG A 16 8.36 13.82 23.40
CA ARG A 16 7.74 15.01 24.03
C ARG A 16 8.08 16.29 23.27
N ASP A 17 9.27 16.30 22.67
CA ASP A 17 9.72 17.38 21.82
C ASP A 17 9.06 17.34 20.45
N VAL A 18 8.77 16.20 19.82
CA VAL A 18 8.31 16.20 18.41
C VAL A 18 6.97 16.91 18.23
N LEU A 19 5.91 16.61 19.00
CA LEU A 19 4.61 17.28 18.81
C LEU A 19 4.60 18.73 19.32
N ALA A 20 5.37 19.04 20.37
CA ALA A 20 5.55 20.39 20.89
C ALA A 20 6.45 21.26 19.96
N MET A 21 7.51 20.69 19.40
CA MET A 21 8.40 21.30 18.39
C MET A 21 7.68 21.54 17.07
N LEU A 22 6.73 20.67 16.71
CA LEU A 22 5.90 20.84 15.53
C LEU A 22 4.81 21.91 15.72
N GLY A 23 4.60 22.42 16.94
CA GLY A 23 3.57 23.41 17.24
C GLY A 23 2.14 22.87 17.12
N TRP A 24 1.95 21.56 17.13
CA TRP A 24 0.65 20.90 16.92
C TRP A 24 -0.08 20.57 18.22
N LEU A 25 0.56 20.82 19.36
CA LEU A 25 -0.08 20.77 20.67
C LEU A 25 -0.38 22.19 21.16
N PRO A 26 -1.60 22.47 21.64
CA PRO A 26 -1.86 23.65 22.47
C PRO A 26 -0.86 23.67 23.64
N GLY A 27 -0.39 24.87 24.01
CA GLY A 27 0.77 25.05 24.92
C GLY A 27 0.62 24.48 26.34
N ASP A 28 -0.57 23.98 26.69
CA ASP A 28 -0.88 23.32 27.97
C ASP A 28 -0.91 21.78 27.88
N ARG A 29 -0.82 21.20 26.67
CA ARG A 29 -0.89 19.74 26.47
C ARG A 29 0.50 19.10 26.52
N HIS A 30 0.59 17.88 27.01
CA HIS A 30 1.84 17.11 26.98
C HIS A 30 1.62 15.62 26.68
N VAL A 31 2.65 14.99 26.12
CA VAL A 31 2.64 13.56 25.78
C VAL A 31 2.86 12.72 27.03
N ILE A 32 1.93 11.81 27.31
CA ILE A 32 2.03 10.79 28.37
C ILE A 32 2.78 9.56 27.87
N SER A 33 2.42 9.04 26.69
CA SER A 33 3.00 7.81 26.16
C SER A 33 3.05 7.80 24.64
N VAL A 34 3.95 6.98 24.10
CA VAL A 34 4.06 6.69 22.67
C VAL A 34 4.20 5.18 22.53
N THR A 35 3.36 4.58 21.69
CA THR A 35 3.37 3.15 21.41
C THR A 35 3.34 2.91 19.89
N PRO A 36 3.89 1.79 19.40
CA PRO A 36 3.71 1.41 18.00
C PRO A 36 2.22 1.30 17.64
N ALA A 37 1.84 1.82 16.47
CA ALA A 37 0.46 1.79 15.97
C ALA A 37 0.35 0.89 14.73
N GLY A 38 0.79 -0.37 14.86
CA GLY A 38 0.83 -1.35 13.77
C GLY A 38 2.25 -1.68 13.34
N ALA A 39 2.38 -2.60 12.38
CA ALA A 39 3.66 -3.14 11.94
C ALA A 39 4.40 -2.26 10.92
N GLY A 40 3.93 -1.02 10.66
CA GLY A 40 4.54 0.01 9.82
C GLY A 40 5.38 -0.51 8.65
N ASN A 41 4.77 -0.77 7.49
CA ASN A 41 5.53 -1.31 6.35
C ASN A 41 6.56 -0.31 5.83
N MET A 42 6.12 0.89 5.47
CA MET A 42 6.97 1.93 4.88
C MET A 42 7.47 2.96 5.88
N ASN A 43 6.70 3.22 6.93
CA ASN A 43 6.89 4.37 7.82
C ASN A 43 6.88 3.94 9.29
N LEU A 44 7.53 4.74 10.13
CA LEU A 44 7.39 4.63 11.57
C LEU A 44 6.03 5.22 11.97
N VAL A 45 5.13 4.37 12.45
CA VAL A 45 3.76 4.75 12.83
C VAL A 45 3.58 4.56 14.34
N GLU A 46 3.27 5.65 15.02
CA GLU A 46 3.22 5.71 16.48
C GLU A 46 1.89 6.30 16.94
N ARG A 47 1.26 5.65 17.92
CA ARG A 47 0.14 6.21 18.66
C ARG A 47 0.68 7.03 19.81
N VAL A 48 0.32 8.30 19.83
CA VAL A 48 0.70 9.25 20.87
C VAL A 48 -0.49 9.51 21.77
N THR A 49 -0.34 9.28 23.07
CA THR A 49 -1.37 9.56 24.08
C THR A 49 -1.03 10.86 24.80
N LEU A 50 -1.98 11.77 24.83
CA LEU A 50 -1.87 13.07 25.50
C LEU A 50 -2.40 13.00 26.94
N ASP A 51 -2.15 14.07 27.70
CA ASP A 51 -2.51 14.18 29.11
C ASP A 51 -4.02 14.15 29.43
N ASN A 52 -4.87 14.56 28.50
CA ASN A 52 -6.32 14.38 28.59
C ASN A 52 -6.81 13.00 28.11
N GLN A 53 -5.90 12.04 27.91
CA GLN A 53 -6.16 10.71 27.36
C GLN A 53 -6.57 10.68 25.87
N ALA A 54 -6.60 11.83 25.17
CA ALA A 54 -6.79 11.84 23.73
C ALA A 54 -5.58 11.20 23.03
N THR A 55 -5.84 10.52 21.92
CA THR A 55 -4.83 9.86 21.11
C THR A 55 -4.79 10.42 19.69
N VAL A 56 -3.59 10.43 19.12
CA VAL A 56 -3.31 10.80 17.73
C VAL A 56 -2.28 9.84 17.15
N ILE A 57 -2.28 9.70 15.82
CA ILE A 57 -1.28 8.91 15.10
C ILE A 57 -0.22 9.85 14.52
N LEU A 58 1.04 9.62 14.87
CA LEU A 58 2.21 10.25 14.27
C LEU A 58 2.84 9.26 13.29
N LYS A 59 2.78 9.58 12.00
CA LYS A 59 3.36 8.77 10.92
C LYS A 59 4.56 9.51 10.32
N ARG A 60 5.74 8.90 10.36
CA ARG A 60 7.00 9.52 9.95
C ARG A 60 7.68 8.72 8.84
N ALA A 61 7.98 9.39 7.74
CA ALA A 61 8.83 8.83 6.70
C ALA A 61 10.30 8.91 7.09
N ARG A 62 11.03 7.85 6.79
CA ARG A 62 12.50 7.77 6.95
C ARG A 62 13.13 7.54 5.59
N ALA A 63 14.43 7.75 5.46
CA ALA A 63 15.15 7.56 4.18
C ALA A 63 15.26 6.08 3.73
N TRP A 64 14.51 5.18 4.38
CA TRP A 64 14.43 3.75 4.12
C TRP A 64 13.00 3.24 4.33
N VAL A 65 12.74 2.03 3.85
CA VAL A 65 11.52 1.27 4.12
C VAL A 65 11.57 0.74 5.55
N GLU A 66 10.60 1.11 6.39
CA GLU A 66 10.59 0.75 7.82
C GLU A 66 10.78 -0.75 8.09
N LYS A 67 10.03 -1.60 7.37
CA LYS A 67 10.13 -3.06 7.48
C LYS A 67 11.42 -3.64 6.89
N TYR A 68 12.04 -2.93 5.94
CA TYR A 68 13.25 -3.36 5.23
C TYR A 68 14.30 -2.24 5.24
N PRO A 69 14.98 -1.97 6.37
CA PRO A 69 15.83 -0.77 6.52
C PRO A 69 17.03 -0.67 5.57
N HIS A 70 17.36 -1.75 4.87
CA HIS A 70 18.39 -1.80 3.84
C HIS A 70 17.90 -1.27 2.47
N ILE A 71 16.59 -1.06 2.29
CA ILE A 71 15.98 -0.53 1.06
C ILE A 71 15.81 0.98 1.24
N PRO A 72 16.56 1.82 0.50
CA PRO A 72 16.35 3.27 0.52
C PRO A 72 14.96 3.64 0.01
N ALA A 73 14.35 4.66 0.61
CA ALA A 73 13.02 5.14 0.23
C ALA A 73 12.95 6.68 0.24
N PRO A 74 12.29 7.30 -0.77
CA PRO A 74 12.06 8.74 -0.84
C PRO A 74 11.34 9.27 0.39
N ILE A 75 11.90 10.29 1.06
CA ILE A 75 11.31 10.85 2.28
C ILE A 75 10.08 11.72 1.97
N GLU A 76 10.03 12.25 0.75
CA GLU A 76 8.95 13.09 0.19
C GLU A 76 7.60 12.36 0.14
N ARG A 77 7.57 11.02 0.30
CA ARG A 77 6.33 10.24 0.39
C ARG A 77 5.41 10.70 1.54
N ALA A 78 5.95 11.30 2.59
CA ALA A 78 5.14 11.92 3.63
C ALA A 78 4.40 13.17 3.14
N GLU A 79 5.04 13.98 2.29
CA GLU A 79 4.42 15.16 1.65
C GLU A 79 3.40 14.73 0.60
N VAL A 80 3.69 13.67 -0.15
CA VAL A 80 2.74 13.04 -1.09
C VAL A 80 1.47 12.58 -0.36
N GLU A 81 1.62 11.86 0.75
CA GLU A 81 0.47 11.42 1.56
C GLU A 81 -0.33 12.63 2.09
N ALA A 82 0.34 13.69 2.54
CA ALA A 82 -0.33 14.92 2.97
C ALA A 82 -1.10 15.59 1.81
N ALA A 83 -0.51 15.65 0.62
CA ALA A 83 -1.15 16.17 -0.59
C ALA A 83 -2.37 15.33 -1.00
N PHE A 84 -2.31 14.01 -0.84
CA PHE A 84 -3.46 13.13 -1.07
C PHE A 84 -4.61 13.46 -0.12
N TYR A 85 -4.32 13.57 1.18
CA TYR A 85 -5.33 13.96 2.17
C TYR A 85 -5.97 15.31 1.85
N ALA A 86 -5.18 16.28 1.40
CA ALA A 86 -5.69 17.57 0.97
C ALA A 86 -6.61 17.45 -0.27
N ALA A 87 -6.22 16.63 -1.25
CA ALA A 87 -7.00 16.42 -2.48
C ALA A 87 -8.36 15.76 -2.21
N VAL A 88 -8.46 14.90 -1.18
CA VAL A 88 -9.70 14.17 -0.87
C VAL A 88 -10.55 14.81 0.24
N ALA A 89 -10.09 15.90 0.89
CA ALA A 89 -10.63 16.41 2.15
C ALA A 89 -12.16 16.64 2.16
N ASP A 90 -12.70 17.22 1.08
CA ASP A 90 -14.13 17.55 0.96
C ASP A 90 -14.94 16.48 0.21
N SER A 91 -14.32 15.35 -0.14
CA SER A 91 -14.92 14.27 -0.92
C SER A 91 -15.61 13.20 -0.04
N ALA A 92 -16.38 12.31 -0.68
CA ALA A 92 -16.87 11.12 -0.02
C ALA A 92 -15.73 10.15 0.37
N ALA A 93 -14.66 10.08 -0.44
CA ALA A 93 -13.49 9.27 -0.13
C ALA A 93 -12.79 9.75 1.15
N GLY A 94 -12.59 11.06 1.30
CA GLY A 94 -11.95 11.65 2.48
C GLY A 94 -12.75 11.45 3.78
N ARG A 95 -14.09 11.36 3.71
CA ARG A 95 -14.92 11.04 4.89
C ARG A 95 -14.75 9.60 5.38
N ALA A 96 -14.32 8.69 4.52
CA ALA A 96 -14.01 7.30 4.83
C ALA A 96 -12.49 7.07 4.96
N MET A 97 -11.78 8.09 5.43
CA MET A 97 -10.38 8.06 5.83
C MET A 97 -10.22 8.72 7.20
N PRO A 98 -9.16 8.43 7.96
CA PRO A 98 -8.88 9.18 9.17
C PRO A 98 -8.58 10.65 8.81
N ARG A 99 -9.03 11.58 9.65
CA ARG A 99 -8.79 13.00 9.40
C ARG A 99 -7.29 13.30 9.51
N HIS A 100 -6.72 13.89 8.47
CA HIS A 100 -5.39 14.48 8.52
C HIS A 100 -5.42 15.78 9.31
N LEU A 101 -4.56 15.88 10.31
CA LEU A 101 -4.55 16.99 11.27
C LEU A 101 -3.47 18.01 10.94
N ALA A 102 -2.29 17.54 10.53
CA ALA A 102 -1.18 18.40 10.16
C ALA A 102 -0.07 17.63 9.41
N PHE A 103 0.77 18.36 8.68
CA PHE A 103 1.97 17.84 8.02
C PHE A 103 3.18 18.75 8.25
N SER A 104 4.34 18.15 8.48
CA SER A 104 5.60 18.85 8.63
C SER A 104 6.64 18.32 7.65
N LYS A 105 7.07 19.21 6.75
CA LYS A 105 8.10 18.91 5.76
C LYS A 105 9.48 18.71 6.38
N GLU A 106 9.85 19.51 7.38
CA GLU A 106 11.14 19.41 8.06
C GLU A 106 11.35 18.03 8.71
N TYR A 107 10.29 17.46 9.27
CA TYR A 107 10.34 16.19 9.98
C TYR A 107 9.74 15.02 9.20
N ALA A 108 9.29 15.26 7.96
CA ALA A 108 8.60 14.30 7.11
C ALA A 108 7.51 13.52 7.87
N ALA A 109 6.65 14.27 8.58
CA ALA A 109 5.72 13.74 9.55
C ALA A 109 4.28 14.16 9.24
N ASN A 110 3.37 13.19 9.27
CA ASN A 110 1.92 13.38 9.23
C ASN A 110 1.33 13.14 10.62
N LEU A 111 0.49 14.07 11.07
CA LEU A 111 -0.37 13.90 12.24
C LEU A 111 -1.76 13.55 11.76
N ILE A 112 -2.27 12.42 12.22
CA ILE A 112 -3.53 11.82 11.75
C ILE A 112 -4.41 11.54 12.97
N ALA A 113 -5.71 11.73 12.83
CA ALA A 113 -6.67 11.38 13.87
C ALA A 113 -6.63 9.87 14.14
N ASP A 114 -6.54 9.48 15.41
CA ASP A 114 -6.62 8.08 15.79
C ASP A 114 -8.06 7.58 15.68
N LEU A 115 -8.26 6.51 14.91
CA LEU A 115 -9.54 5.83 14.76
C LEU A 115 -9.86 4.92 15.97
N GLY A 116 -8.91 4.81 16.92
CA GLY A 116 -9.08 4.02 18.13
C GLY A 116 -8.94 2.53 17.87
N GLY A 117 -9.86 1.74 18.45
CA GLY A 117 -9.86 0.29 18.30
C GLY A 117 -10.38 -0.12 16.92
N GLY A 118 -9.50 -0.69 16.10
CA GLY A 118 -9.84 -1.27 14.81
C GLY A 118 -8.90 -2.41 14.46
N THR A 119 -9.31 -3.23 13.50
CA THR A 119 -8.50 -4.32 12.97
C THR A 119 -8.26 -4.05 11.49
N ASP A 120 -7.01 -4.20 11.05
CA ASP A 120 -6.70 -4.19 9.63
C ASP A 120 -7.24 -5.46 8.94
N GLY A 121 -7.27 -5.44 7.61
CA GLY A 121 -7.68 -6.59 6.80
C GLY A 121 -6.62 -7.70 6.70
N MET A 122 -5.42 -7.57 7.29
CA MET A 122 -4.33 -8.56 7.11
C MET A 122 -4.70 -9.95 7.61
N ILE A 123 -5.63 -10.04 8.55
CA ILE A 123 -6.24 -11.28 9.03
C ILE A 123 -6.88 -12.11 7.90
N ALA A 124 -7.18 -11.49 6.75
CA ALA A 124 -7.65 -12.19 5.56
C ALA A 124 -6.65 -13.24 5.06
N TYR A 125 -5.34 -13.00 5.18
CA TYR A 125 -4.31 -13.98 4.80
C TYR A 125 -4.25 -15.20 5.73
N ALA A 126 -4.86 -15.12 6.91
CA ALA A 126 -5.05 -16.24 7.82
C ALA A 126 -6.40 -16.96 7.59
N GLY A 127 -7.08 -16.71 6.45
CA GLY A 127 -8.33 -17.35 6.07
C GLY A 127 -9.60 -16.66 6.56
N GLN A 128 -9.49 -15.49 7.21
CA GLN A 128 -10.67 -14.74 7.59
C GLN A 128 -11.35 -14.13 6.34
N LYS A 129 -12.66 -14.27 6.27
CA LYS A 129 -13.44 -13.66 5.19
C LYS A 129 -13.56 -12.15 5.41
N ILE A 130 -13.28 -11.38 4.37
CA ILE A 130 -13.67 -9.99 4.28
C ILE A 130 -15.20 -9.99 4.12
N THR A 131 -15.90 -9.22 4.95
CA THR A 131 -17.36 -9.18 4.88
C THR A 131 -17.81 -8.48 3.61
N ASP A 132 -18.97 -8.90 3.13
CA ASP A 132 -19.67 -8.29 2.01
C ASP A 132 -19.82 -6.77 2.16
N ASP A 133 -20.21 -6.31 3.35
CA ASP A 133 -20.35 -4.87 3.66
C ASP A 133 -19.02 -4.13 3.62
N ALA A 134 -17.93 -4.76 4.12
CA ALA A 134 -16.61 -4.14 4.07
C ALA A 134 -16.10 -4.04 2.62
N LEU A 135 -16.31 -5.08 1.82
CA LEU A 135 -15.91 -5.08 0.42
C LEU A 135 -16.72 -4.05 -0.40
N ASP A 136 -18.02 -3.92 -0.13
CA ASP A 136 -18.86 -2.89 -0.75
C ASP A 136 -18.42 -1.48 -0.33
N ALA A 137 -18.08 -1.26 0.94
CA ALA A 137 -17.56 0.02 1.43
C ALA A 137 -16.23 0.41 0.77
N ILE A 138 -15.32 -0.55 0.57
CA ILE A 138 -14.05 -0.33 -0.14
C ILE A 138 -14.30 -0.01 -1.61
N ALA A 139 -15.24 -0.70 -2.26
CA ALA A 139 -15.61 -0.43 -3.65
C ALA A 139 -16.24 0.96 -3.83
N ASP A 140 -17.08 1.38 -2.89
CA ASP A 140 -17.67 2.72 -2.84
C ASP A 140 -16.61 3.80 -2.61
N TRP A 141 -15.65 3.53 -1.73
CA TRP A 141 -14.52 4.43 -1.49
C TRP A 141 -13.66 4.59 -2.76
N LEU A 142 -13.33 3.49 -3.44
CA LEU A 142 -12.58 3.52 -4.70
C LEU A 142 -13.28 4.33 -5.77
N ARG A 143 -14.58 4.11 -5.93
CA ARG A 143 -15.39 4.89 -6.88
C ARG A 143 -15.36 6.38 -6.51
N ALA A 144 -15.58 6.71 -5.24
CA ALA A 144 -15.55 8.08 -4.76
C ALA A 144 -14.19 8.77 -4.96
N LEU A 145 -13.09 8.02 -4.81
CA LEU A 145 -11.73 8.52 -5.09
C LEU A 145 -11.55 8.79 -6.59
N HIS A 146 -11.93 7.83 -7.42
CA HIS A 146 -11.72 7.90 -8.86
C HIS A 146 -12.64 8.92 -9.56
N ASP A 147 -13.71 9.37 -8.90
CA ASP A 147 -14.59 10.46 -9.35
C ASP A 147 -14.04 11.86 -9.02
N ILE A 148 -12.93 11.98 -8.26
CA ILE A 148 -12.32 13.28 -7.95
C ILE A 148 -11.60 13.80 -9.20
N GLU A 149 -11.96 15.02 -9.60
CA GLU A 149 -11.32 15.74 -10.70
C GLU A 149 -10.22 16.68 -10.19
N GLY A 150 -9.20 16.90 -11.01
CA GLY A 150 -8.10 17.82 -10.73
C GLY A 150 -8.47 19.31 -10.92
N PRO A 151 -7.49 20.22 -10.91
CA PRO A 151 -6.06 19.93 -10.94
C PRO A 151 -5.54 19.36 -9.62
N PHE A 152 -4.62 18.40 -9.72
CA PHE A 152 -3.89 17.84 -8.59
C PHE A 152 -2.53 18.52 -8.47
N ASP A 153 -1.97 18.53 -7.26
CA ASP A 153 -0.61 19.00 -7.02
C ASP A 153 0.39 18.11 -7.79
N ASP A 154 1.41 18.72 -8.41
CA ASP A 154 2.46 18.02 -9.16
C ASP A 154 3.19 16.96 -8.32
N ILE A 155 3.24 17.12 -6.99
CA ILE A 155 3.83 16.12 -6.09
C ILE A 155 3.09 14.78 -6.16
N LEU A 156 1.79 14.78 -6.51
CA LEU A 156 0.97 13.58 -6.72
C LEU A 156 1.32 12.85 -8.02
N THR A 157 2.24 13.34 -8.84
CA THR A 157 2.88 12.49 -9.87
C THR A 157 3.72 11.36 -9.25
N ASN A 158 4.20 11.60 -8.01
CA ASN A 158 4.88 10.66 -7.12
C ASN A 158 6.00 9.83 -7.78
N THR A 159 6.77 10.46 -8.67
CA THR A 159 7.73 9.77 -9.55
C THR A 159 8.77 8.93 -8.80
N ALA A 160 9.28 9.44 -7.68
CA ALA A 160 10.32 8.76 -6.91
C ALA A 160 9.79 7.47 -6.26
N MET A 161 8.63 7.52 -5.60
CA MET A 161 8.01 6.32 -5.03
C MET A 161 7.52 5.36 -6.12
N ARG A 162 6.92 5.88 -7.21
CA ARG A 162 6.54 5.04 -8.36
C ARG A 162 7.73 4.29 -8.93
N THR A 163 8.89 4.94 -9.06
CA THR A 163 10.11 4.29 -9.55
C THR A 163 10.60 3.21 -8.59
N LEU A 164 10.60 3.49 -7.28
CA LEU A 164 10.91 2.49 -6.25
C LEU A 164 9.95 1.31 -6.31
N ASN A 165 8.64 1.56 -6.40
CA ASN A 165 7.61 0.53 -6.45
C ASN A 165 7.72 -0.30 -7.73
N ALA A 166 7.90 0.36 -8.88
CA ALA A 166 8.07 -0.29 -10.18
C ALA A 166 9.27 -1.24 -10.20
N PHE A 167 10.37 -0.87 -9.53
CA PHE A 167 11.49 -1.79 -9.37
C PHE A 167 11.06 -3.08 -8.64
N HIS A 168 10.35 -2.96 -7.52
CA HIS A 168 9.94 -4.11 -6.71
C HIS A 168 8.77 -4.91 -7.29
N ILE A 169 7.95 -4.31 -8.16
CA ILE A 169 6.84 -4.99 -8.85
C ILE A 169 7.34 -5.69 -10.12
N PHE A 170 8.02 -4.96 -11.02
CA PHE A 170 8.23 -5.42 -12.40
C PHE A 170 9.64 -5.96 -12.67
N ASN A 171 10.64 -5.62 -11.84
CA ASN A 171 12.04 -5.90 -12.13
C ASN A 171 12.66 -6.89 -11.13
N TYR A 172 12.58 -6.57 -9.84
CA TYR A 172 13.24 -7.34 -8.78
C TYR A 172 12.77 -8.79 -8.70
N PRO A 173 11.45 -9.12 -8.76
CA PRO A 173 10.99 -10.50 -8.69
C PRO A 173 11.44 -11.34 -9.90
N LEU A 174 11.74 -10.69 -11.03
CA LEU A 174 12.16 -11.35 -12.27
C LEU A 174 13.69 -11.39 -12.47
N ASN A 175 14.44 -10.77 -11.57
CA ASN A 175 15.90 -10.83 -11.62
C ASN A 175 16.39 -12.19 -11.08
N LEU A 176 17.12 -12.93 -11.92
CA LEU A 176 17.73 -14.23 -11.59
C LEU A 176 18.74 -14.14 -10.45
N HIS A 177 19.34 -12.97 -10.24
CA HIS A 177 20.38 -12.72 -9.25
C HIS A 177 19.93 -11.68 -8.20
N ASN A 178 18.63 -11.66 -7.86
CA ASN A 178 18.09 -10.72 -6.87
C ASN A 178 18.52 -11.04 -5.41
N GLY A 179 19.08 -12.22 -5.17
CA GLY A 179 19.59 -12.65 -3.87
C GLY A 179 18.53 -13.12 -2.88
N LEU A 180 17.26 -13.26 -3.29
CA LEU A 180 16.23 -13.88 -2.45
C LEU A 180 16.42 -15.39 -2.40
N ASP A 181 16.40 -15.93 -1.18
CA ASP A 181 16.26 -17.36 -0.94
C ASP A 181 14.77 -17.70 -0.80
N LEU A 182 14.13 -18.05 -1.92
CA LEU A 182 12.71 -18.39 -1.94
C LEU A 182 12.43 -19.76 -1.30
N ASP A 183 13.41 -20.66 -1.30
CA ASP A 183 13.28 -21.99 -0.68
C ASP A 183 13.28 -21.90 0.86
N ALA A 184 13.96 -20.91 1.43
CA ALA A 184 13.84 -20.58 2.85
C ALA A 184 12.42 -20.11 3.26
N ILE A 185 11.62 -19.61 2.31
CA ILE A 185 10.22 -19.23 2.55
C ILE A 185 9.29 -20.43 2.33
N THR A 186 9.45 -21.12 1.21
CA THR A 186 8.70 -22.34 0.90
C THR A 186 9.58 -23.25 0.07
N PRO A 187 9.99 -24.42 0.58
CA PRO A 187 10.86 -25.33 -0.15
C PRO A 187 10.30 -25.67 -1.54
N GLY A 188 11.10 -25.47 -2.59
CA GLY A 188 10.74 -25.69 -3.99
C GLY A 188 10.25 -24.44 -4.73
N LEU A 189 9.98 -23.33 -4.02
CA LEU A 189 9.48 -22.09 -4.63
C LEU A 189 10.55 -21.44 -5.53
N GLN A 190 11.83 -21.62 -5.21
CA GLN A 190 12.92 -21.12 -6.05
C GLN A 190 12.84 -21.69 -7.47
N HIS A 191 12.56 -22.99 -7.60
CA HIS A 191 12.45 -23.66 -8.90
C HIS A 191 11.26 -23.11 -9.72
N LEU A 192 10.10 -22.91 -9.08
CA LEU A 192 8.93 -22.32 -9.73
C LEU A 192 9.21 -20.89 -10.22
N ALA A 193 9.86 -20.08 -9.38
CA ALA A 193 10.24 -18.71 -9.72
C ALA A 193 11.23 -18.69 -10.89
N GLU A 194 12.22 -19.58 -10.92
CA GLU A 194 13.18 -19.68 -12.01
C GLU A 194 12.53 -20.05 -13.34
N GLY A 195 11.50 -20.91 -13.32
CA GLY A 195 10.70 -21.23 -14.50
C GLY A 195 10.07 -19.96 -15.11
N LEU A 196 9.42 -19.14 -14.29
CA LEU A 196 8.84 -17.86 -14.72
C LEU A 196 9.89 -16.84 -15.16
N LYS A 197 11.03 -16.75 -14.45
CA LYS A 197 12.13 -15.84 -14.79
C LYS A 197 12.78 -16.15 -16.14
N ARG A 198 12.68 -17.40 -16.61
CA ARG A 198 13.20 -17.88 -17.90
C ARG A 198 12.15 -17.88 -19.01
N ASP A 199 10.92 -17.52 -18.72
CA ASP A 199 9.87 -17.35 -19.72
C ASP A 199 9.99 -15.95 -20.35
N ASP A 200 10.69 -15.88 -21.47
CA ASP A 200 10.95 -14.62 -22.17
C ASP A 200 9.66 -13.86 -22.54
N GLY A 201 8.59 -14.58 -22.88
CA GLY A 201 7.30 -13.99 -23.23
C GLY A 201 6.64 -13.32 -22.02
N PHE A 202 6.59 -14.04 -20.90
CA PHE A 202 6.07 -13.50 -19.64
C PHE A 202 6.91 -12.32 -19.15
N VAL A 203 8.23 -12.45 -19.12
CA VAL A 203 9.15 -11.39 -18.68
C VAL A 203 9.01 -10.13 -19.55
N ALA A 204 8.90 -10.29 -20.87
CA ALA A 204 8.67 -9.16 -21.78
C ALA A 204 7.33 -8.46 -21.52
N ALA A 205 6.26 -9.23 -21.30
CA ALA A 205 4.94 -8.69 -20.98
C ALA A 205 4.95 -7.91 -19.65
N VAL A 206 5.56 -8.45 -18.59
CA VAL A 206 5.68 -7.74 -17.30
C VAL A 206 6.49 -6.45 -17.45
N LYS A 207 7.58 -6.46 -18.22
CA LYS A 207 8.38 -5.25 -18.48
C LYS A 207 7.60 -4.19 -19.25
N ALA A 208 6.80 -4.57 -20.25
CA ALA A 208 5.96 -3.65 -20.99
C ALA A 208 4.93 -2.97 -20.08
N ILE A 209 4.32 -3.73 -19.16
CA ILE A 209 3.41 -3.18 -18.15
C ILE A 209 4.14 -2.28 -17.14
N GLY A 210 5.38 -2.59 -16.78
CA GLY A 210 6.21 -1.72 -15.96
C GLY A 210 6.56 -0.38 -16.65
N GLN A 211 6.82 -0.40 -17.96
CA GLN A 211 7.01 0.83 -18.76
C GLN A 211 5.74 1.68 -18.79
N ARG A 212 4.59 1.03 -19.01
CA ARG A 212 3.27 1.65 -18.91
C ARG A 212 3.00 2.25 -17.53
N TYR A 213 3.31 1.53 -16.45
CA TYR A 213 3.20 2.01 -15.08
C TYR A 213 4.05 3.24 -14.80
N LEU A 214 5.20 3.42 -15.47
CA LEU A 214 6.06 4.60 -15.33
C LEU A 214 5.74 5.71 -16.35
N GLY A 215 4.84 5.47 -17.29
CA GLY A 215 4.42 6.43 -18.29
C GLY A 215 3.56 7.56 -17.71
N SER A 216 3.20 8.49 -18.59
CA SER A 216 2.38 9.67 -18.28
C SER A 216 0.96 9.54 -18.84
N GLU A 217 0.37 8.35 -18.74
CA GLU A 217 -1.02 8.14 -19.16
C GLU A 217 -1.98 8.98 -18.29
N ALA A 218 -2.97 9.59 -18.93
CA ALA A 218 -4.04 10.26 -18.23
C ALA A 218 -4.85 9.25 -17.41
N GLY A 219 -5.45 9.72 -16.32
CA GLY A 219 -6.15 8.84 -15.40
C GLY A 219 -6.79 9.56 -14.24
N VAL A 220 -7.04 8.82 -13.17
CA VAL A 220 -7.67 9.28 -11.95
C VAL A 220 -6.65 9.30 -10.82
N LEU A 221 -6.94 10.00 -9.72
CA LEU A 221 -6.14 9.86 -8.51
C LEU A 221 -6.31 8.44 -7.95
N LEU A 222 -5.20 7.73 -7.79
CA LEU A 222 -5.15 6.36 -7.27
C LEU A 222 -4.67 6.35 -5.83
N HIS A 223 -5.09 5.36 -5.05
CA HIS A 223 -4.47 5.00 -3.77
C HIS A 223 -3.03 4.49 -3.98
N GLY A 224 -2.82 3.64 -4.99
CA GLY A 224 -1.51 3.18 -5.45
C GLY A 224 -0.97 1.91 -4.79
N ASP A 225 -1.53 1.49 -3.65
CA ASP A 225 -1.23 0.19 -2.99
C ASP A 225 -2.42 -0.27 -2.13
N LEU A 226 -3.59 -0.51 -2.72
CA LEU A 226 -4.81 -0.89 -1.99
C LEU A 226 -4.88 -2.40 -1.72
N TYR A 227 -4.34 -2.83 -0.57
CA TYR A 227 -4.36 -4.22 -0.11
C TYR A 227 -4.98 -4.32 1.30
N PRO A 228 -5.20 -5.51 1.87
CA PRO A 228 -5.81 -5.68 3.18
C PRO A 228 -5.21 -4.91 4.36
N GLY A 229 -3.93 -4.51 4.29
CA GLY A 229 -3.34 -3.64 5.31
C GLY A 229 -3.65 -2.15 5.13
N SER A 230 -4.29 -1.75 4.03
CA SER A 230 -4.57 -0.36 3.66
C SER A 230 -5.96 0.11 4.12
N TRP A 231 -6.64 -0.67 4.97
CA TRP A 231 -7.87 -0.22 5.63
C TRP A 231 -7.98 -0.76 7.04
N LEU A 232 -8.77 -0.07 7.85
CA LEU A 232 -9.14 -0.46 9.21
C LEU A 232 -10.65 -0.62 9.29
N THR A 233 -11.10 -1.72 9.89
CA THR A 233 -12.49 -1.91 10.27
C THR A 233 -12.64 -1.55 11.75
N THR A 234 -13.47 -0.54 12.02
CA THR A 234 -13.79 -0.07 13.37
C THR A 234 -15.29 -0.26 13.66
N LYS A 235 -15.74 0.16 14.84
CA LYS A 235 -17.17 0.18 15.18
C LYS A 235 -17.95 1.23 14.38
N GLU A 236 -17.29 2.24 13.84
CA GLU A 236 -17.87 3.32 13.04
C GLU A 236 -17.92 3.00 11.54
N GLY A 237 -17.13 2.03 11.07
CA GLY A 237 -17.11 1.62 9.67
C GLY A 237 -15.73 1.20 9.18
N VAL A 238 -15.57 1.17 7.86
CA VAL A 238 -14.29 0.90 7.19
C VAL A 238 -13.63 2.23 6.82
N PHE A 239 -12.37 2.38 7.16
CA PHE A 239 -11.57 3.56 6.86
C PHE A 239 -10.31 3.16 6.09
N VAL A 240 -10.10 3.76 4.92
CA VAL A 240 -8.89 3.54 4.11
C VAL A 240 -7.75 4.40 4.64
N ILE A 241 -6.53 3.88 4.62
CA ILE A 241 -5.32 4.49 5.16
C ILE A 241 -4.13 4.28 4.22
N ASP A 242 -3.03 5.00 4.48
CA ASP A 242 -1.73 4.82 3.84
C ASP A 242 -1.64 5.08 2.30
N PRO A 243 -2.16 6.20 1.77
CA PRO A 243 -2.10 6.54 0.35
C PRO A 243 -0.74 7.09 -0.11
N GLU A 244 0.38 6.66 0.49
CA GLU A 244 1.72 7.20 0.20
C GLU A 244 2.27 6.80 -1.18
N PHE A 245 1.71 5.74 -1.77
CA PHE A 245 1.99 5.30 -3.13
C PHE A 245 1.06 5.94 -4.16
N CYS A 246 0.20 6.88 -3.78
CA CYS A 246 -0.78 7.48 -4.67
C CYS A 246 -0.11 8.13 -5.89
N TRP A 247 -0.84 8.10 -7.01
CA TRP A 247 -0.45 8.78 -8.24
C TRP A 247 -1.62 8.93 -9.21
N ILE A 248 -1.44 9.72 -10.26
CA ILE A 248 -2.45 9.88 -11.31
C ILE A 248 -2.25 8.86 -12.42
N GLY A 249 -3.21 7.95 -12.61
CA GLY A 249 -3.08 6.87 -13.58
C GLY A 249 -4.35 6.07 -13.85
N PRO A 250 -4.25 4.99 -14.66
CA PRO A 250 -5.38 4.13 -14.96
C PRO A 250 -6.00 3.51 -13.70
N ARG A 251 -7.32 3.61 -13.56
CA ARG A 251 -8.10 3.07 -12.44
C ARG A 251 -7.92 1.57 -12.20
N GLU A 252 -7.51 0.83 -13.22
CA GLU A 252 -7.26 -0.60 -13.19
C GLU A 252 -6.15 -0.97 -12.19
N TRP A 253 -5.23 -0.06 -11.85
CA TRP A 253 -4.17 -0.30 -10.86
C TRP A 253 -4.73 -0.60 -9.47
N ASP A 254 -5.61 0.26 -8.95
CA ASP A 254 -6.18 0.03 -7.61
C ASP A 254 -7.12 -1.17 -7.60
N VAL A 255 -8.00 -1.30 -8.60
CA VAL A 255 -8.95 -2.43 -8.68
C VAL A 255 -8.21 -3.75 -8.85
N GLY A 256 -7.18 -3.77 -9.70
CA GLY A 256 -6.39 -4.97 -9.99
C GLY A 256 -5.55 -5.42 -8.81
N VAL A 257 -4.91 -4.49 -8.09
CA VAL A 257 -4.15 -4.80 -6.87
C VAL A 257 -5.08 -5.37 -5.80
N LEU A 258 -6.23 -4.75 -5.54
CA LEU A 258 -7.20 -5.27 -4.57
C LEU A 258 -7.72 -6.65 -4.99
N ALA A 259 -8.09 -6.83 -6.27
CA ALA A 259 -8.57 -8.11 -6.79
C ALA A 259 -7.51 -9.23 -6.67
N ALA A 260 -6.24 -8.94 -6.92
CA ALA A 260 -5.15 -9.89 -6.68
C ALA A 260 -5.07 -10.30 -5.21
N HIS A 261 -5.22 -9.34 -4.29
CA HIS A 261 -5.18 -9.63 -2.86
C HIS A 261 -6.40 -10.41 -2.35
N LEU A 262 -7.59 -10.24 -2.95
CA LEU A 262 -8.73 -11.11 -2.67
C LEU A 262 -8.42 -12.57 -3.06
N ARG A 263 -7.74 -12.80 -4.18
CA ARG A 263 -7.31 -14.15 -4.60
C ARG A 263 -6.21 -14.71 -3.69
N LEU A 264 -5.18 -13.92 -3.41
CA LEU A 264 -4.06 -14.32 -2.54
C LEU A 264 -4.52 -14.67 -1.12
N SER A 265 -5.56 -14.01 -0.62
CA SER A 265 -6.14 -14.29 0.71
C SER A 265 -7.24 -15.36 0.70
N GLY A 266 -7.46 -16.06 -0.42
CA GLY A 266 -8.42 -17.16 -0.51
C GLY A 266 -9.88 -16.72 -0.28
N GLN A 267 -10.23 -15.48 -0.63
CA GLN A 267 -11.62 -15.02 -0.54
C GLN A 267 -12.51 -15.79 -1.53
N PRO A 268 -13.84 -15.87 -1.27
CA PRO A 268 -14.77 -16.53 -2.18
C PRO A 268 -14.63 -16.05 -3.63
N GLU A 269 -14.77 -16.96 -4.60
CA GLU A 269 -14.55 -16.67 -6.03
C GLU A 269 -15.34 -15.45 -6.55
N ASN A 270 -16.57 -15.26 -6.03
CA ASN A 270 -17.43 -14.14 -6.42
C ASN A 270 -17.02 -12.78 -5.82
N SER A 271 -16.04 -12.73 -4.90
CA SER A 271 -15.62 -11.48 -4.23
C SER A 271 -15.06 -10.47 -5.24
N THR A 272 -14.25 -10.94 -6.19
CA THR A 272 -13.70 -10.05 -7.24
C THR A 272 -14.82 -9.52 -8.14
N GLU A 273 -15.79 -10.35 -8.50
CA GLU A 273 -16.94 -9.94 -9.30
C GLU A 273 -17.80 -8.92 -8.55
N ARG A 274 -18.06 -9.15 -7.25
CA ARG A 274 -18.78 -8.21 -6.39
C ARG A 274 -18.09 -6.85 -6.35
N LEU A 275 -16.78 -6.83 -6.07
CA LEU A 275 -15.97 -5.61 -6.06
C LEU A 275 -16.14 -4.83 -7.37
N ILE A 276 -15.93 -5.49 -8.52
CA ILE A 276 -15.99 -4.84 -9.84
C ILE A 276 -17.42 -4.35 -10.14
N LYS A 277 -18.43 -5.15 -9.81
CA LYS A 277 -19.84 -4.79 -10.01
C LYS A 277 -20.25 -3.60 -9.14
N ARG A 278 -19.79 -3.55 -7.88
CA ARG A 278 -20.08 -2.44 -6.96
C ARG A 278 -19.34 -1.17 -7.36
N TYR A 279 -18.07 -1.29 -7.75
CA TYR A 279 -17.27 -0.19 -8.30
C TYR A 279 -17.95 0.44 -9.52
N GLY A 280 -18.51 -0.38 -10.42
CA GLY A 280 -19.53 0.05 -11.39
C GLY A 280 -19.04 0.91 -12.55
N ILE A 281 -17.72 1.18 -12.65
CA ILE A 281 -17.11 1.91 -13.76
C ILE A 281 -16.42 0.92 -14.71
N ALA A 282 -16.50 1.17 -16.02
CA ALA A 282 -15.84 0.34 -17.03
C ALA A 282 -14.32 0.30 -16.84
N LEU A 283 -13.77 -0.91 -17.01
CA LEU A 283 -12.36 -1.24 -16.85
C LEU A 283 -11.82 -1.89 -18.13
N ASP A 284 -10.59 -1.57 -18.51
CA ASP A 284 -9.82 -2.35 -19.47
C ASP A 284 -9.52 -3.74 -18.87
N ARG A 285 -10.22 -4.76 -19.38
CA ARG A 285 -10.11 -6.13 -18.88
C ARG A 285 -8.73 -6.73 -19.10
N GLN A 286 -8.03 -6.35 -20.18
CA GLN A 286 -6.70 -6.87 -20.46
C GLN A 286 -5.71 -6.30 -19.44
N LEU A 287 -5.71 -4.98 -19.27
CA LEU A 287 -4.84 -4.31 -18.28
C LEU A 287 -5.14 -4.81 -16.86
N LEU A 288 -6.41 -4.93 -16.48
CA LEU A 288 -6.82 -5.44 -15.18
C LEU A 288 -6.26 -6.84 -14.91
N ASN A 289 -6.39 -7.77 -15.87
CA ASN A 289 -5.86 -9.13 -15.73
C ASN A 289 -4.33 -9.12 -15.59
N GLN A 290 -3.63 -8.31 -16.38
CA GLN A 290 -2.18 -8.18 -16.31
C GLN A 290 -1.72 -7.67 -14.94
N ILE A 291 -2.40 -6.67 -14.37
CA ILE A 291 -2.12 -6.15 -13.03
C ILE A 291 -2.36 -7.22 -11.98
N ILE A 292 -3.47 -7.96 -12.06
CA ILE A 292 -3.78 -9.05 -11.12
C ILE A 292 -2.66 -10.10 -11.13
N GLY A 293 -2.26 -10.57 -12.31
CA GLY A 293 -1.22 -11.59 -12.44
C GLY A 293 0.15 -11.10 -11.94
N ILE A 294 0.52 -9.86 -12.28
CA ILE A 294 1.78 -9.26 -11.80
C ILE A 294 1.79 -9.10 -10.29
N GLU A 295 0.67 -8.67 -9.68
CA GLU A 295 0.57 -8.52 -8.23
C GLU A 295 0.67 -9.87 -7.52
N ILE A 296 -0.01 -10.92 -8.01
CA ILE A 296 0.13 -12.29 -7.49
C ILE A 296 1.60 -12.73 -7.56
N MET A 297 2.23 -12.58 -8.73
CA MET A 297 3.63 -12.95 -8.92
C MET A 297 4.55 -12.19 -7.97
N ARG A 298 4.47 -10.86 -7.89
CA ARG A 298 5.38 -10.05 -7.06
C ARG A 298 5.22 -10.32 -5.57
N ARG A 299 4.04 -10.75 -5.12
CA ARG A 299 3.78 -11.12 -3.72
C ARG A 299 4.26 -12.53 -3.37
N LEU A 300 4.35 -13.43 -4.34
CA LEU A 300 4.86 -14.79 -4.13
C LEU A 300 6.38 -14.88 -4.28
N ILE A 301 6.98 -14.18 -5.24
CA ILE A 301 8.42 -14.33 -5.58
C ILE A 301 9.23 -13.02 -5.46
N GLY A 302 8.65 -11.96 -4.90
CA GLY A 302 9.32 -10.69 -4.60
C GLY A 302 9.69 -10.51 -3.12
N VAL A 303 10.19 -9.32 -2.75
CA VAL A 303 10.67 -9.02 -1.37
C VAL A 303 9.52 -8.98 -0.35
N ALA A 304 8.41 -8.34 -0.72
CA ALA A 304 7.31 -8.02 0.18
C ALA A 304 6.35 -9.22 0.35
N GLN A 305 6.87 -10.29 0.95
CA GLN A 305 6.16 -11.54 1.21
C GLN A 305 4.93 -11.32 2.11
N LEU A 306 3.86 -12.03 1.78
CA LEU A 306 2.61 -12.07 2.54
C LEU A 306 2.62 -13.27 3.50
N PRO A 307 1.96 -13.19 4.66
CA PRO A 307 1.87 -14.29 5.62
C PRO A 307 0.82 -15.33 5.18
N LEU A 308 0.95 -15.85 3.95
CA LEU A 308 0.00 -16.81 3.38
C LEU A 308 0.15 -18.18 4.04
N GLN A 309 -0.98 -18.82 4.33
CA GLN A 309 -1.03 -20.17 4.89
C GLN A 309 -1.31 -21.23 3.81
N ILE A 310 -0.52 -21.21 2.73
CA ILE A 310 -0.68 -22.10 1.57
C ILE A 310 0.62 -22.83 1.22
N GLY A 311 0.48 -24.02 0.63
CA GLY A 311 1.61 -24.90 0.28
C GLY A 311 2.26 -24.54 -1.07
N LEU A 312 3.31 -25.28 -1.42
CA LEU A 312 4.00 -25.12 -2.72
C LEU A 312 3.06 -25.36 -3.90
N GLU A 313 2.17 -26.35 -3.81
CA GLU A 313 1.23 -26.71 -4.88
C GLU A 313 0.28 -25.55 -5.21
N ASP A 314 -0.34 -24.95 -4.19
CA ASP A 314 -1.21 -23.78 -4.35
C ASP A 314 -0.44 -22.58 -4.93
N LYS A 315 0.80 -22.36 -4.48
CA LYS A 315 1.67 -21.31 -5.05
C LYS A 315 1.99 -21.57 -6.51
N ALA A 316 2.22 -22.84 -6.89
CA ALA A 316 2.46 -23.21 -8.29
C ALA A 316 1.23 -22.91 -9.15
N MET A 317 0.03 -23.25 -8.67
CA MET A 317 -1.23 -22.93 -9.35
C MET A 317 -1.41 -21.42 -9.51
N MET A 318 -1.23 -20.65 -8.44
CA MET A 318 -1.34 -19.18 -8.49
C MET A 318 -0.32 -18.54 -9.44
N LEU A 319 0.90 -19.06 -9.50
CA LEU A 319 1.94 -18.58 -10.43
C LEU A 319 1.63 -18.93 -11.89
N ALA A 320 1.05 -20.11 -12.14
CA ALA A 320 0.57 -20.50 -13.47
C ALA A 320 -0.60 -19.60 -13.91
N ASP A 321 -1.58 -19.37 -13.05
CA ASP A 321 -2.71 -18.47 -13.31
C ASP A 321 -2.23 -17.03 -13.55
N ALA A 322 -1.28 -16.55 -12.74
CA ALA A 322 -0.67 -15.24 -12.90
C ALA A 322 -0.01 -15.09 -14.28
N ARG A 323 0.70 -16.13 -14.74
CA ARG A 323 1.29 -16.17 -16.07
C ARG A 323 0.24 -16.07 -17.16
N ASP A 324 -0.83 -16.85 -17.07
CA ASP A 324 -1.90 -16.86 -18.07
C ASP A 324 -2.69 -15.54 -18.13
N LEU A 325 -2.91 -14.90 -16.98
CA LEU A 325 -3.50 -13.57 -16.90
C LEU A 325 -2.63 -12.51 -17.58
N VAL A 326 -1.32 -12.55 -17.37
CA VAL A 326 -0.38 -11.57 -17.96
C VAL A 326 -0.24 -11.75 -19.47
N LEU A 327 -0.21 -12.99 -19.95
CA LEU A 327 -0.10 -13.31 -21.37
C LEU A 327 -1.44 -13.25 -22.13
N GLY A 328 -2.57 -13.15 -21.42
CA GLY A 328 -3.89 -13.18 -22.03
C GLY A 328 -4.26 -14.54 -22.59
N THR A 329 -3.72 -15.63 -22.02
CA THR A 329 -3.99 -17.02 -22.42
C THR A 329 -5.03 -17.71 -21.54
N THR A 330 -5.70 -16.93 -20.67
CA THR A 330 -6.84 -17.40 -19.88
C THR A 330 -7.96 -17.87 -20.80
N LYS A 331 -8.44 -19.09 -20.58
CA LYS A 331 -9.54 -19.70 -21.33
C LYS A 331 -10.89 -19.06 -21.00
#